data_AF-A0A3R0Q8Q3-F1
#
_entry.id   AF-A0A3R0Q8Q3-F1
#
_cell.length_a   1.000
_cell.length_b   1.000
_cell.length_c   1.000
_cell.angle_alpha   90.00
_cell.angle_beta   90.00
_cell.angle_gamma   90.00
#
_symmetry.space_group_name_H-M   'P 1'
#
loop_
_entity.id
_entity.type
_entity.pdbx_description
1 polymer ?
#
loop_
_entity_poly.entity_id
_entity_poly.type
_entity_poly.pdbx_seq_one_letter_code
_entity_poly.pdbx_strand_id
1 'polypeptide(L)'
;MTTQSNNDNKINANPTKEFFIEMLTRDIALDRAILDLIDNSVDASRQENKPTSWIKLYLSEDKFEIYDNCGGMDRHIAQNYAFRFGRPSNSPETPNSVGQFGVGMKRTLFKLGKNFIVESRKNDISFRIKIDVDEWKSREEKDWTFDIEDAQDLDLQNGETKITVTNLYPEISSQFSLDTFKNLLSNEISYAHFKSINKGLKIFINGIQASEYKLSLLSTQEIKPFRKEITSDDVHINIIAGISERDFKKGGWYIVCNGRLVESAEQSSTTGWGEDKIPQYHADFAFFRGIVEFDCINSSKLPWTTTKTGVDSNNQIYKTALHHMKIAMRQIIAFLRNRSKEDSQYKESLLDKRPLNDAIHTAIHNSKQIVPTDVEISEQFIAPDPIEPLSEPKETSIQYKVLTEEINIVKESLGVTTNSEVGKQTFNYYMEYECKNV
;
A
#
# COMPACT_ATOMS: atom_id res chain seq x y z
N MET A 1 53.18 7.20 42.11
CA MET A 1 52.43 5.93 42.30
C MET A 1 51.07 6.12 41.69
N THR A 2 50.93 5.72 40.44
CA THR A 2 49.70 5.78 39.64
C THR A 2 48.85 4.59 40.04
N THR A 3 47.69 4.83 40.63
CA THR A 3 46.70 3.80 40.94
C THR A 3 46.10 3.28 39.63
N GLN A 4 46.63 2.17 39.11
CA GLN A 4 45.90 1.28 38.22
C GLN A 4 44.69 0.74 39.00
N SER A 5 43.51 1.31 38.76
CA SER A 5 42.26 0.72 39.23
C SER A 5 41.98 -0.53 38.40
N ASN A 6 42.15 -1.71 39.01
CA ASN A 6 41.73 -3.00 38.47
C ASN A 6 40.28 -2.92 37.98
N ASN A 7 40.10 -3.10 36.67
CA ASN A 7 38.81 -3.15 36.00
C ASN A 7 38.46 -4.61 35.60
N ASP A 8 39.02 -5.60 36.32
CA ASP A 8 39.04 -7.01 35.92
C ASP A 8 37.77 -7.80 36.23
N ASN A 9 36.75 -7.17 36.85
CA ASN A 9 35.47 -7.82 37.18
C ASN A 9 34.29 -7.34 36.33
N LYS A 10 34.54 -6.77 35.14
CA LYS A 10 33.49 -6.33 34.22
C LYS A 10 33.64 -7.02 32.87
N ILE A 11 32.57 -7.63 32.39
CA ILE A 11 32.49 -8.21 31.04
C ILE A 11 32.19 -7.09 30.06
N ASN A 12 32.97 -6.97 28.99
CA ASN A 12 32.66 -6.08 27.87
C ASN A 12 31.54 -6.71 27.03
N ALA A 13 30.33 -6.15 27.11
CA ALA A 13 29.17 -6.59 26.34
C ALA A 13 28.82 -5.61 25.20
N ASN A 14 29.75 -4.75 24.79
CA ASN A 14 29.52 -3.88 23.63
C ASN A 14 29.40 -4.74 22.35
N PRO A 15 28.46 -4.42 21.44
CA PRO A 15 28.36 -5.12 20.17
C PRO A 15 29.58 -4.81 19.29
N THR A 16 30.04 -5.80 18.54
CA THR A 16 31.06 -5.57 17.50
C THR A 16 30.44 -4.80 16.33
N LYS A 17 31.26 -4.02 15.60
CA LYS A 17 30.83 -3.34 14.37
C LYS A 17 30.26 -4.31 13.34
N GLU A 18 30.84 -5.51 13.25
CA GLU A 18 30.40 -6.57 12.34
C GLU A 18 29.01 -7.11 12.72
N PHE A 19 28.81 -7.48 13.98
CA PHE A 19 27.50 -7.93 14.47
C PHE A 19 26.42 -6.86 14.26
N PHE A 20 26.77 -5.60 14.48
CA PHE A 20 25.86 -4.47 14.25
C PHE A 20 25.45 -4.35 12.78
N ILE A 21 26.41 -4.41 11.84
CA ILE A 21 26.13 -4.37 10.40
C ILE A 21 25.22 -5.53 10.00
N GLU A 22 25.57 -6.75 10.41
CA GLU A 22 24.79 -7.95 10.08
C GLU A 22 23.34 -7.83 10.55
N MET A 23 23.12 -7.46 11.82
CA MET A 23 21.78 -7.28 12.37
C MET A 23 20.98 -6.19 11.65
N LEU A 24 21.65 -5.14 11.18
CA LEU A 24 21.00 -4.02 10.51
C LEU A 24 20.54 -4.41 9.08
N THR A 25 21.31 -5.25 8.38
CA THR A 25 21.12 -5.50 6.95
C THR A 25 20.49 -6.83 6.58
N ARG A 26 20.51 -7.83 7.48
CA ARG A 26 20.17 -9.23 7.12
C ARG A 26 18.74 -9.41 6.60
N ASP A 27 17.76 -8.81 7.27
CA ASP A 27 16.34 -9.13 7.07
C ASP A 27 15.60 -8.09 6.18
N ILE A 28 16.33 -7.15 5.55
CA ILE A 28 15.74 -6.18 4.61
C ILE A 28 16.01 -6.58 3.15
N ALA A 29 14.95 -6.58 2.34
CA ALA A 29 15.05 -6.77 0.90
C ALA A 29 15.73 -5.57 0.21
N LEU A 30 16.46 -5.83 -0.89
CA LEU A 30 17.29 -4.82 -1.56
C LEU A 30 16.49 -3.64 -2.11
N ASP A 31 15.37 -3.93 -2.76
CA ASP A 31 14.42 -2.94 -3.27
C ASP A 31 13.88 -2.03 -2.14
N ARG A 32 13.58 -2.62 -0.97
CA ARG A 32 13.13 -1.89 0.23
C ARG A 32 14.22 -1.02 0.81
N ALA A 33 15.47 -1.49 0.83
CA ALA A 33 16.60 -0.67 1.24
C ALA A 33 16.76 0.53 0.30
N ILE A 34 16.72 0.35 -1.02
CA ILE A 34 16.83 1.46 -1.98
C ILE A 34 15.70 2.50 -1.76
N LEU A 35 14.48 2.06 -1.47
CA LEU A 35 13.37 2.96 -1.14
C LEU A 35 13.64 3.82 0.12
N ASP A 36 14.41 3.35 1.09
CA ASP A 36 14.79 4.17 2.26
C ASP A 36 15.68 5.37 1.87
N LEU A 37 16.46 5.27 0.77
CA LEU A 37 17.22 6.39 0.24
C LEU A 37 16.30 7.38 -0.49
N ILE A 38 15.39 6.86 -1.31
CA ILE A 38 14.42 7.66 -2.06
C ILE A 38 13.49 8.42 -1.12
N ASP A 39 13.09 7.82 0.01
CA ASP A 39 12.31 8.47 1.08
C ASP A 39 12.97 9.78 1.53
N ASN A 40 14.29 9.81 1.73
CA ASN A 40 14.98 11.02 2.19
C ASN A 40 14.92 12.12 1.12
N SER A 41 15.13 11.76 -0.15
CA SER A 41 15.03 12.71 -1.26
C SER A 41 13.58 13.21 -1.46
N VAL A 42 12.58 12.35 -1.27
CA VAL A 42 11.16 12.72 -1.33
C VAL A 42 10.77 13.65 -0.19
N ASP A 43 11.20 13.35 1.04
CA ASP A 43 10.99 14.19 2.21
C ASP A 43 11.61 15.58 2.01
N ALA A 44 12.86 15.64 1.55
CA ALA A 44 13.56 16.89 1.24
C ALA A 44 12.80 17.70 0.19
N SER A 45 12.37 17.06 -0.91
CA SER A 45 11.63 17.74 -1.98
C SER A 45 10.31 18.33 -1.50
N ARG A 46 9.63 17.67 -0.56
CA ARG A 46 8.37 18.15 0.01
C ARG A 46 8.59 19.33 0.96
N GLN A 47 9.63 19.28 1.78
CA GLN A 47 9.99 20.36 2.71
C GLN A 47 10.39 21.64 1.99
N GLU A 48 11.15 21.54 0.90
CA GLU A 48 11.57 22.68 0.08
C GLU A 48 10.46 23.16 -0.88
N ASN A 49 9.32 22.44 -0.95
CA ASN A 49 8.20 22.69 -1.88
C ASN A 49 8.65 22.93 -3.34
N LYS A 50 9.67 22.17 -3.78
CA LYS A 50 10.34 22.40 -5.06
C LYS A 50 9.59 21.69 -6.20
N PRO A 51 9.05 22.41 -7.19
CA PRO A 51 8.17 21.83 -8.22
C PRO A 51 8.91 21.04 -9.30
N THR A 52 10.21 21.27 -9.50
CA THR A 52 11.03 20.61 -10.54
C THR A 52 12.07 19.66 -9.94
N SER A 53 11.69 18.97 -8.87
CA SER A 53 12.55 17.98 -8.23
C SER A 53 12.67 16.71 -9.06
N TRP A 54 13.85 16.10 -9.00
CA TRP A 54 14.12 14.81 -9.62
C TRP A 54 15.07 13.98 -8.76
N ILE A 55 14.97 12.67 -8.91
CA ILE A 55 15.83 11.66 -8.30
C ILE A 55 16.30 10.72 -9.40
N LYS A 56 17.60 10.50 -9.51
CA LYS A 56 18.21 9.61 -10.50
C LYS A 56 18.96 8.50 -9.79
N LEU A 57 18.62 7.27 -10.15
CA LEU A 57 19.29 6.05 -9.70
C LEU A 57 20.11 5.49 -10.85
N TYR A 58 21.37 5.18 -10.60
CA TYR A 58 22.22 4.40 -11.50
C TYR A 58 22.61 3.08 -10.84
N LEU A 59 22.22 1.99 -11.49
CA LEU A 59 22.42 0.61 -11.06
C LEU A 59 23.29 -0.10 -12.10
N SER A 60 24.44 -0.59 -11.67
CA SER A 60 25.40 -1.34 -12.50
C SER A 60 26.07 -2.43 -11.67
N GLU A 61 26.81 -3.33 -12.33
CA GLU A 61 27.56 -4.38 -11.64
C GLU A 61 28.67 -3.81 -10.73
N ASP A 62 29.22 -2.64 -11.07
CA ASP A 62 30.34 -2.03 -10.36
C ASP A 62 29.91 -1.05 -9.26
N LYS A 63 28.78 -0.36 -9.46
CA LYS A 63 28.32 0.70 -8.56
C LYS A 63 26.81 0.87 -8.50
N PHE A 64 26.38 1.40 -7.35
CA PHE A 64 25.09 2.05 -7.12
C PHE A 64 25.30 3.55 -6.97
N GLU A 65 24.42 4.35 -7.53
CA GLU A 65 24.42 5.80 -7.33
C GLU A 65 22.97 6.30 -7.18
N ILE A 66 22.73 7.15 -6.20
CA ILE A 66 21.52 7.98 -6.13
C ILE A 66 21.94 9.45 -6.14
N TYR A 67 21.33 10.22 -7.01
CA TYR A 67 21.61 11.64 -7.22
C TYR A 67 20.29 12.39 -7.31
N ASP A 68 20.13 13.46 -6.54
CA ASP A 68 18.91 14.26 -6.52
C ASP A 68 19.19 15.76 -6.39
N ASN A 69 18.18 16.58 -6.73
CA ASN A 69 18.18 18.03 -6.54
C ASN A 69 17.15 18.50 -5.51
N CYS A 70 16.82 17.65 -4.53
CA CYS A 70 15.65 17.79 -3.67
C CYS A 70 15.84 18.74 -2.47
N GLY A 71 16.98 19.41 -2.32
CA GLY A 71 17.18 20.40 -1.26
C GLY A 71 18.54 20.37 -0.56
N GLY A 72 19.35 19.35 -0.85
CA GLY A 72 20.67 19.18 -0.23
C GLY A 72 20.59 18.79 1.25
N MET A 73 21.69 18.25 1.77
CA MET A 73 21.91 18.01 3.18
C MET A 73 22.71 19.18 3.80
N ASP A 74 22.24 19.69 4.94
CA ASP A 74 22.99 20.65 5.74
C ASP A 74 24.18 19.97 6.44
N ARG A 75 25.35 20.62 6.45
CA ARG A 75 26.57 20.07 7.02
C ARG A 75 26.47 19.84 8.53
N HIS A 76 25.86 20.77 9.26
CA HIS A 76 25.66 20.63 10.71
C HIS A 76 24.70 19.47 11.00
N ILE A 77 23.66 19.30 10.18
CA ILE A 77 22.77 18.14 10.24
C ILE A 77 23.54 16.84 9.95
N ALA A 78 24.37 16.83 8.91
CA ALA A 78 25.18 15.68 8.52
C ALA A 78 26.09 15.21 9.66
N GLN A 79 26.84 16.15 10.25
CA GLN A 79 27.82 15.88 11.30
C GLN A 79 27.19 15.40 12.61
N ASN A 80 26.04 15.96 13.00
CA ASN A 80 25.48 15.72 14.32
C ASN A 80 24.34 14.70 14.36
N TYR A 81 23.68 14.44 13.23
CA TYR A 81 22.44 13.66 13.21
C TYR A 81 22.35 12.65 12.06
N ALA A 82 22.75 13.00 10.84
CA ALA A 82 22.46 12.16 9.67
C ALA A 82 23.24 10.83 9.65
N PHE A 83 24.44 10.77 10.25
CA PHE A 83 25.26 9.54 10.29
C PHE A 83 25.32 8.87 11.66
N ARG A 84 24.56 9.38 12.64
CA ARG A 84 24.41 8.69 13.94
C ARG A 84 23.52 7.46 13.80
N PHE A 85 23.88 6.40 14.52
CA PHE A 85 23.08 5.18 14.60
C PHE A 85 21.95 5.35 15.61
N GLY A 86 20.72 5.47 15.10
CA GLY A 86 19.55 5.87 15.89
C GLY A 86 19.45 7.39 16.02
N ARG A 87 18.20 7.89 16.15
CA ARG A 87 17.94 9.32 16.29
C ARG A 87 18.13 9.73 17.76
N PRO A 88 19.04 10.67 18.09
CA PRO A 88 19.13 11.24 19.43
C PRO A 88 17.78 11.84 19.86
N SER A 89 17.42 11.74 21.14
CA SER A 89 16.18 12.32 21.70
C SER A 89 16.04 13.82 21.45
N ASN A 90 17.17 14.52 21.30
CA ASN A 90 17.24 15.97 21.10
C ASN A 90 17.40 16.37 19.63
N SER A 91 17.16 15.45 18.68
CA SER A 91 17.25 15.78 17.25
C SER A 91 16.06 16.64 16.85
N PRO A 92 16.24 17.68 16.00
CA PRO A 92 15.11 18.44 15.48
C PRO A 92 14.13 17.50 14.79
N GLU A 93 12.83 17.68 15.06
CA GLU A 93 11.78 16.95 14.35
C GLU A 93 11.84 17.30 12.86
N THR A 94 11.55 16.32 12.02
CA THR A 94 11.39 16.51 10.57
C THR A 94 9.90 16.32 10.28
N PRO A 95 9.11 17.42 10.27
CA PRO A 95 7.67 17.33 10.14
C PRO A 95 7.26 16.50 8.94
N ASN A 96 6.33 15.56 9.16
CA ASN A 96 5.76 14.70 8.14
C ASN A 96 6.78 13.81 7.41
N SER A 97 7.96 13.59 7.99
CA SER A 97 9.02 12.78 7.39
C SER A 97 8.71 11.30 7.45
N VAL A 98 9.03 10.62 6.35
CA VAL A 98 9.01 9.17 6.24
C VAL A 98 10.21 8.53 6.95
N GLY A 99 11.38 9.18 6.88
CA GLY A 99 12.64 8.72 7.48
C GLY A 99 12.75 8.96 9.00
N GLN A 100 12.03 8.21 9.83
CA GLN A 100 11.98 8.50 11.28
C GLN A 100 13.17 7.97 12.10
N PHE A 101 13.56 6.72 11.88
CA PHE A 101 14.42 5.97 12.81
C PHE A 101 15.91 6.31 12.70
N GLY A 102 16.30 7.11 11.71
CA GLY A 102 17.70 7.47 11.48
C GLY A 102 18.58 6.29 11.05
N VAL A 103 18.01 5.14 10.70
CA VAL A 103 18.77 3.93 10.31
C VAL A 103 18.67 3.58 8.82
N GLY A 104 17.59 3.99 8.11
CA GLY A 104 17.31 3.53 6.74
C GLY A 104 18.45 3.79 5.74
N MET A 105 18.97 5.02 5.68
CA MET A 105 20.13 5.34 4.82
C MET A 105 21.34 4.45 5.13
N LYS A 106 21.72 4.32 6.41
CA LYS A 106 22.90 3.55 6.83
C LYS A 106 22.73 2.07 6.49
N ARG A 107 21.59 1.50 6.87
CA ARG A 107 21.18 0.14 6.54
C ARG A 107 21.35 -0.14 5.05
N THR A 108 20.93 0.80 4.21
CA THR A 108 21.05 0.67 2.76
C THR A 108 22.50 0.71 2.30
N LEU A 109 23.29 1.68 2.76
CA LEU A 109 24.72 1.77 2.42
C LEU A 109 25.48 0.48 2.79
N PHE A 110 25.27 -0.02 4.01
CA PHE A 110 25.88 -1.27 4.48
C PHE A 110 25.35 -2.52 3.78
N LYS A 111 24.11 -2.51 3.28
CA LYS A 111 23.52 -3.63 2.52
C LYS A 111 24.06 -3.70 1.08
N LEU A 112 24.43 -2.55 0.51
CA LEU A 112 24.83 -2.45 -0.89
C LEU A 112 26.30 -2.86 -1.13
N GLY A 113 27.22 -2.35 -0.33
CA GLY A 113 28.65 -2.55 -0.56
C GLY A 113 29.52 -2.01 0.56
N LYS A 114 30.82 -2.04 0.32
CA LYS A 114 31.84 -1.73 1.34
C LYS A 114 32.39 -0.31 1.28
N ASN A 115 32.25 0.35 0.13
CA ASN A 115 32.84 1.67 -0.08
C ASN A 115 31.73 2.64 -0.47
N PHE A 116 31.49 3.67 0.33
CA PHE A 116 30.47 4.67 0.03
C PHE A 116 30.95 6.10 0.21
N ILE A 117 30.48 6.95 -0.69
CA ILE A 117 30.78 8.37 -0.76
C ILE A 117 29.47 9.13 -0.73
N VAL A 118 29.34 10.07 0.21
CA VAL A 118 28.21 11.00 0.30
C VAL A 118 28.71 12.41 0.05
N GLU A 119 28.17 13.04 -0.98
CA GLU A 119 28.48 14.40 -1.42
C GLU A 119 27.20 15.22 -1.42
N SER A 120 27.23 16.41 -0.85
CA SER A 120 26.06 17.29 -0.80
C SER A 120 26.47 18.75 -0.83
N ARG A 121 25.65 19.59 -1.45
CA ARG A 121 25.79 21.05 -1.42
C ARG A 121 24.46 21.71 -1.00
N LYS A 122 24.50 22.51 0.07
CA LYS A 122 23.37 23.32 0.56
C LYS A 122 23.86 24.67 1.06
N ASN A 123 23.21 25.74 0.63
CA ASN A 123 23.55 27.14 0.94
C ASN A 123 25.03 27.44 0.67
N ASP A 124 25.54 26.98 -0.49
CA ASP A 124 26.94 27.08 -0.92
C ASP A 124 27.99 26.41 -0.01
N ILE A 125 27.52 25.69 1.01
CA ILE A 125 28.37 24.80 1.81
C ILE A 125 28.32 23.42 1.19
N SER A 126 29.50 22.88 0.87
CA SER A 126 29.64 21.54 0.30
C SER A 126 30.55 20.69 1.17
N PHE A 127 30.15 19.44 1.38
CA PHE A 127 30.91 18.48 2.17
C PHE A 127 30.96 17.12 1.47
N ARG A 128 31.94 16.32 1.86
CA ARG A 128 32.11 14.94 1.42
C ARG A 128 32.38 14.04 2.63
N ILE A 129 31.76 12.87 2.63
CA ILE A 129 32.04 11.78 3.57
C ILE A 129 32.46 10.57 2.74
N LYS A 130 33.61 9.98 3.06
CA LYS A 130 34.12 8.75 2.44
C LYS A 130 34.27 7.69 3.51
N ILE A 131 33.67 6.53 3.28
CA ILE A 131 33.72 5.43 4.23
C ILE A 131 34.12 4.16 3.50
N ASP A 132 35.21 3.55 3.97
CA ASP A 132 35.59 2.16 3.70
C ASP A 132 35.21 1.34 4.95
N VAL A 133 34.29 0.40 4.78
CA VAL A 133 33.76 -0.41 5.88
C VAL A 133 34.81 -1.32 6.48
N ASP A 134 35.72 -1.86 5.67
CA ASP A 134 36.76 -2.76 6.16
C ASP A 134 37.82 -1.97 6.95
N GLU A 135 38.20 -0.78 6.48
CA GLU A 135 39.07 0.13 7.23
C GLU A 135 38.40 0.54 8.56
N TRP A 136 37.14 0.97 8.53
CA TRP A 136 36.42 1.42 9.72
C TRP A 136 36.25 0.31 10.77
N LYS A 137 36.03 -0.94 10.34
CA LYS A 137 35.99 -2.12 11.24
C LYS A 137 37.34 -2.38 11.90
N SER A 138 38.45 -2.05 11.24
CA SER A 138 39.81 -2.27 11.76
C SER A 138 40.26 -1.21 12.79
N ARG A 139 39.59 -0.05 12.84
CA ARG A 139 39.78 0.96 13.90
C ARG A 139 39.38 0.40 15.26
N GLU A 140 39.78 1.06 16.35
CA GLU A 140 39.44 0.65 17.72
C GLU A 140 37.94 0.32 17.85
N GLU A 141 37.61 -0.74 18.61
CA GLU A 141 36.23 -1.26 18.73
C GLU A 141 35.24 -0.20 19.23
N LYS A 142 35.73 0.75 20.03
CA LYS A 142 34.96 1.86 20.60
C LYS A 142 34.87 3.09 19.70
N ASP A 143 35.64 3.14 18.61
CA ASP A 143 35.60 4.26 17.67
C ASP A 143 34.46 4.09 16.66
N TRP A 144 33.36 4.79 16.90
CA TRP A 144 32.18 4.84 16.04
C TRP A 144 32.07 6.15 15.26
N THR A 145 33.21 6.71 14.86
CA THR A 145 33.26 7.99 14.13
C THR A 145 33.49 7.79 12.63
N PHE A 146 33.08 8.80 11.86
CA PHE A 146 33.35 8.93 10.42
C PHE A 146 33.91 10.33 10.16
N ASP A 147 34.81 10.41 9.21
CA ASP A 147 35.43 11.66 8.80
C ASP A 147 34.52 12.43 7.83
N ILE A 148 34.45 13.75 8.00
CA ILE A 148 33.73 14.67 7.13
C ILE A 148 34.69 15.74 6.62
N GLU A 149 34.77 15.89 5.31
CA GLU A 149 35.66 16.81 4.62
C GLU A 149 34.85 17.98 4.03
N ASP A 150 35.39 19.20 4.10
CA ASP A 150 34.88 20.31 3.31
C ASP A 150 35.34 20.12 1.85
N ALA A 151 34.40 20.16 0.90
CA ALA A 151 34.66 19.78 -0.49
C ALA A 151 34.11 20.85 -1.45
N GLN A 152 34.84 21.97 -1.56
CA GLN A 152 34.47 23.10 -2.43
C GLN A 152 34.51 22.73 -3.92
N ASP A 153 35.34 21.73 -4.28
CA ASP A 153 35.58 21.22 -5.63
C ASP A 153 34.45 20.33 -6.19
N LEU A 154 33.37 20.11 -5.43
CA LEU A 154 32.26 19.29 -5.88
C LEU A 154 31.54 19.89 -7.09
N ASP A 155 31.41 19.06 -8.14
CA ASP A 155 30.52 19.29 -9.28
C ASP A 155 29.07 18.96 -8.89
N LEU A 156 28.53 19.75 -7.97
CA LEU A 156 27.14 19.71 -7.51
C LEU A 156 26.57 21.12 -7.50
N GLN A 157 25.31 21.28 -7.87
CA GLN A 157 24.61 22.55 -7.69
C GLN A 157 24.04 22.69 -6.27
N ASN A 158 23.64 23.90 -5.90
CA ASN A 158 22.99 24.12 -4.63
C ASN A 158 21.67 23.33 -4.54
N GLY A 159 21.51 22.59 -3.44
CA GLY A 159 20.37 21.72 -3.19
C GLY A 159 20.50 20.32 -3.79
N GLU A 160 21.70 19.94 -4.26
CA GLU A 160 21.95 18.61 -4.81
C GLU A 160 22.70 17.70 -3.82
N THR A 161 22.33 16.43 -3.82
CA THR A 161 22.96 15.37 -3.02
C THR A 161 23.24 14.17 -3.91
N LYS A 162 24.43 13.60 -3.79
CA LYS A 162 24.87 12.40 -4.52
C LYS A 162 25.48 11.40 -3.55
N ILE A 163 24.99 10.18 -3.60
CA ILE A 163 25.50 9.06 -2.82
C ILE A 163 25.96 8.00 -3.82
N THR A 164 27.22 7.59 -3.71
CA THR A 164 27.82 6.55 -4.55
C THR A 164 28.26 5.39 -3.66
N VAL A 165 27.91 4.16 -4.04
CA VAL A 165 28.39 2.93 -3.41
C VAL A 165 29.13 2.11 -4.44
N THR A 166 30.36 1.70 -4.11
CA THR A 166 31.25 0.86 -4.92
C THR A 166 31.70 -0.33 -4.08
N ASN A 167 32.42 -1.27 -4.70
CA ASN A 167 32.79 -2.54 -4.06
C ASN A 167 31.52 -3.23 -3.52
N LEU A 168 30.56 -3.43 -4.43
CA LEU A 168 29.27 -4.05 -4.14
C LEU A 168 29.46 -5.51 -3.72
N TYR A 169 28.58 -6.01 -2.86
CA TYR A 169 28.57 -7.45 -2.59
C TYR A 169 28.21 -8.23 -3.86
N PRO A 170 28.79 -9.42 -4.10
CA PRO A 170 28.58 -10.18 -5.35
C PRO A 170 27.10 -10.42 -5.69
N GLU A 171 26.28 -10.71 -4.67
CA GLU A 171 24.84 -10.87 -4.81
C GLU A 171 24.11 -9.60 -5.28
N ILE A 172 24.56 -8.42 -4.82
CA ILE A 172 23.98 -7.11 -5.17
C ILE A 172 24.38 -6.74 -6.60
N SER A 173 25.66 -6.90 -6.92
CA SER A 173 26.19 -6.71 -8.28
C SER A 173 25.41 -7.56 -9.29
N SER A 174 25.21 -8.85 -8.99
CA SER A 174 24.42 -9.75 -9.83
C SER A 174 22.95 -9.39 -9.92
N GLN A 175 22.34 -8.78 -8.90
CA GLN A 175 20.95 -8.32 -8.98
C GLN A 175 20.80 -7.06 -9.83
N PHE A 176 21.77 -6.14 -9.77
CA PHE A 176 21.74 -4.90 -10.54
C PHE A 176 21.95 -5.11 -12.05
N SER A 177 22.53 -6.23 -12.48
CA SER A 177 22.59 -6.58 -13.90
C SER A 177 21.23 -7.00 -14.45
N LEU A 178 20.31 -7.50 -13.61
CA LEU A 178 19.00 -8.02 -14.02
C LEU A 178 17.99 -6.90 -14.32
N ASP A 179 17.46 -6.89 -15.54
CA ASP A 179 16.37 -5.97 -15.90
C ASP A 179 15.06 -6.29 -15.18
N THR A 180 14.84 -7.55 -14.80
CA THR A 180 13.69 -7.95 -13.97
C THR A 180 13.70 -7.25 -12.61
N PHE A 181 14.87 -7.12 -11.99
CA PHE A 181 15.02 -6.38 -10.73
C PHE A 181 14.77 -4.88 -10.93
N LYS A 182 15.34 -4.27 -11.97
CA LYS A 182 15.12 -2.83 -12.27
C LYS A 182 13.64 -2.53 -12.52
N ASN A 183 12.94 -3.41 -13.24
CA ASN A 183 11.50 -3.28 -13.49
C ASN A 183 10.67 -3.43 -12.22
N LEU A 184 11.01 -4.40 -11.35
CA LEU A 184 10.37 -4.56 -10.05
C LEU A 184 10.55 -3.30 -9.19
N LEU A 185 11.80 -2.82 -9.07
CA LEU A 185 12.12 -1.61 -8.32
C LEU A 185 11.37 -0.39 -8.87
N SER A 186 11.30 -0.23 -10.20
CA SER A 186 10.56 0.85 -10.85
C SER A 186 9.07 0.83 -10.47
N ASN A 187 8.45 -0.35 -10.45
CA ASN A 187 7.06 -0.51 -10.02
C ASN A 187 6.90 -0.14 -8.55
N GLU A 188 7.77 -0.64 -7.67
CA GLU A 188 7.74 -0.34 -6.23
C GLU A 188 7.89 1.15 -5.95
N ILE A 189 8.77 1.85 -6.66
CA ILE A 189 8.92 3.32 -6.59
C ILE A 189 7.63 4.01 -7.01
N SER A 190 7.04 3.56 -8.13
CA SER A 190 5.81 4.12 -8.69
C SER A 190 4.66 4.03 -7.68
N TYR A 191 4.51 2.88 -7.01
CA TYR A 191 3.50 2.66 -5.99
C TYR A 191 3.79 3.43 -4.70
N ALA A 192 4.97 3.26 -4.10
CA ALA A 192 5.32 3.84 -2.81
C ALA A 192 5.23 5.38 -2.82
N HIS A 193 5.64 6.01 -3.92
CA HIS A 193 5.75 7.46 -4.03
C HIS A 193 4.73 8.09 -4.97
N PHE A 194 3.63 7.38 -5.28
CA PHE A 194 2.64 7.80 -6.27
C PHE A 194 2.13 9.25 -6.05
N LYS A 195 1.87 9.67 -4.81
CA LYS A 195 1.42 11.05 -4.51
C LYS A 195 2.47 12.10 -4.88
N SER A 196 3.75 11.83 -4.63
CA SER A 196 4.83 12.75 -4.98
C SER A 196 5.07 12.80 -6.48
N ILE A 197 5.05 11.63 -7.14
CA ILE A 197 5.21 11.52 -8.59
C ILE A 197 4.07 12.25 -9.31
N ASN A 198 2.82 12.03 -8.90
CA ASN A 198 1.66 12.72 -9.46
C ASN A 198 1.64 14.22 -9.21
N LYS A 199 2.39 14.72 -8.21
CA LYS A 199 2.61 16.15 -7.97
C LYS A 199 3.78 16.75 -8.76
N GLY A 200 4.48 15.95 -9.58
CA GLY A 200 5.52 16.40 -10.49
C GLY A 200 6.94 15.92 -10.17
N LEU A 201 7.16 15.18 -9.07
CA LEU A 201 8.48 14.60 -8.77
C LEU A 201 8.84 13.54 -9.83
N LYS A 202 10.02 13.66 -10.43
CA LYS A 202 10.48 12.69 -11.44
C LYS A 202 11.54 11.76 -10.85
N ILE A 203 11.31 10.46 -10.93
CA ILE A 203 12.27 9.45 -10.46
C ILE A 203 12.73 8.61 -11.66
N PHE A 204 14.04 8.43 -11.82
CA PHE A 204 14.65 7.72 -12.94
C PHE A 204 15.51 6.57 -12.45
N ILE A 205 15.46 5.42 -13.14
CA ILE A 205 16.37 4.29 -12.99
C ILE A 205 17.11 4.10 -14.31
N ASN A 206 18.43 4.24 -14.31
CA ASN A 206 19.27 4.12 -15.52
C ASN A 206 18.75 4.96 -16.70
N GLY A 207 18.25 6.16 -16.41
CA GLY A 207 17.68 7.09 -17.40
C GLY A 207 16.21 6.82 -17.77
N ILE A 208 15.62 5.70 -17.34
CA ILE A 208 14.20 5.38 -17.57
C ILE A 208 13.36 5.94 -16.44
N GLN A 209 12.35 6.74 -16.76
CA GLN A 209 11.47 7.34 -15.74
C GLN A 209 10.50 6.29 -15.18
N ALA A 210 10.37 6.27 -13.85
CA ALA A 210 9.33 5.48 -13.18
C ALA A 210 7.94 5.97 -13.61
N SER A 211 7.02 5.04 -13.82
CA SER A 211 5.66 5.32 -14.29
C SER A 211 4.80 6.03 -13.24
N GLU A 212 3.83 6.82 -13.70
CA GLU A 212 2.80 7.35 -12.81
C GLU A 212 1.86 6.22 -12.37
N TYR A 213 1.57 6.17 -11.07
CA TYR A 213 0.48 5.35 -10.52
C TYR A 213 -0.66 6.23 -10.05
N LYS A 214 -1.88 5.98 -10.53
CA LYS A 214 -3.07 6.79 -10.20
C LYS A 214 -4.12 5.91 -9.54
N LEU A 215 -4.56 6.35 -8.37
CA LEU A 215 -5.77 5.86 -7.72
C LEU A 215 -6.93 6.75 -8.13
N SER A 216 -8.03 6.13 -8.56
CA SER A 216 -9.24 6.82 -8.94
C SER A 216 -10.49 6.09 -8.49
N LEU A 217 -11.54 6.86 -8.24
CA LEU A 217 -12.88 6.41 -7.86
C LEU A 217 -13.87 6.90 -8.91
N LEU A 218 -14.94 6.16 -9.16
CA LEU A 218 -16.06 6.64 -9.96
C LEU A 218 -16.82 7.70 -9.18
N SER A 219 -17.13 8.81 -9.84
CA SER A 219 -17.91 9.91 -9.26
C SER A 219 -18.82 10.55 -10.31
N THR A 220 -20.12 10.40 -10.11
CA THR A 220 -21.18 10.98 -10.95
C THR A 220 -22.23 11.64 -10.05
N GLN A 221 -23.33 12.13 -10.61
CA GLN A 221 -24.47 12.59 -9.80
C GLN A 221 -25.14 11.43 -9.04
N GLU A 222 -25.08 10.22 -9.58
CA GLU A 222 -25.72 9.02 -9.03
C GLU A 222 -24.77 8.19 -8.16
N ILE A 223 -23.47 8.22 -8.43
CA ILE A 223 -22.46 7.48 -7.67
C ILE A 223 -21.53 8.48 -7.01
N LYS A 224 -21.55 8.57 -5.67
CA LYS A 224 -20.63 9.44 -4.92
C LYS A 224 -19.87 8.64 -3.87
N PRO A 225 -18.52 8.70 -3.86
CA PRO A 225 -17.71 8.01 -2.85
C PRO A 225 -18.00 8.50 -1.43
N PHE A 226 -17.75 7.62 -0.46
CA PHE A 226 -17.66 7.95 0.95
C PHE A 226 -16.33 8.67 1.23
N ARG A 227 -16.35 9.72 2.05
CA ARG A 227 -15.15 10.35 2.65
C ARG A 227 -15.44 10.79 4.07
N LYS A 228 -14.56 10.44 5.00
CA LYS A 228 -14.57 10.87 6.39
C LYS A 228 -13.18 11.30 6.84
N GLU A 229 -13.11 12.46 7.48
CA GLU A 229 -11.90 12.95 8.13
C GLU A 229 -12.07 12.91 9.65
N ILE A 230 -11.06 12.42 10.35
CA ILE A 230 -11.00 12.37 11.81
C ILE A 230 -9.59 12.71 12.27
N THR A 231 -9.46 13.25 13.48
CA THR A 231 -8.16 13.45 14.13
C THR A 231 -8.13 12.65 15.41
N SER A 232 -7.05 11.88 15.62
CA SER A 232 -6.83 11.10 16.84
C SER A 232 -5.36 11.19 17.23
N ASP A 233 -5.08 11.64 18.46
CA ASP A 233 -3.71 11.80 19.01
C ASP A 233 -2.74 12.52 18.04
N ASP A 234 -3.16 13.68 17.52
CA ASP A 234 -2.41 14.50 16.53
C ASP A 234 -2.19 13.84 15.15
N VAL A 235 -2.76 12.66 14.90
CA VAL A 235 -2.78 12.02 13.59
C VAL A 235 -4.07 12.41 12.88
N HIS A 236 -3.94 13.07 11.74
CA HIS A 236 -5.04 13.31 10.81
C HIS A 236 -5.28 12.05 9.98
N ILE A 237 -6.52 11.55 9.96
CA ILE A 237 -6.92 10.34 9.27
C ILE A 237 -8.00 10.70 8.26
N ASN A 238 -7.74 10.45 6.98
CA ASN A 238 -8.69 10.65 5.89
C ASN A 238 -9.06 9.29 5.28
N ILE A 239 -10.32 8.89 5.41
CA ILE A 239 -10.84 7.61 4.94
C ILE A 239 -11.75 7.87 3.76
N ILE A 240 -11.38 7.36 2.59
CA ILE A 240 -12.13 7.50 1.35
C ILE A 240 -12.44 6.11 0.83
N ALA A 241 -13.68 5.84 0.44
CA ALA A 241 -14.03 4.56 -0.14
C ALA A 241 -15.13 4.70 -1.20
N GLY A 242 -15.04 3.88 -2.23
CA GLY A 242 -16.06 3.80 -3.26
C GLY A 242 -15.77 2.65 -4.21
N ILE A 243 -16.07 2.88 -5.47
CA ILE A 243 -15.88 1.90 -6.54
C ILE A 243 -15.03 2.50 -7.64
N SER A 244 -14.29 1.65 -8.35
CA SER A 244 -13.53 1.97 -9.56
C SER A 244 -13.73 0.88 -10.60
N GLU A 245 -12.98 0.91 -11.69
CA GLU A 245 -12.99 -0.17 -12.68
C GLU A 245 -12.75 -1.55 -12.05
N ARG A 246 -13.42 -2.56 -12.60
CA ARG A 246 -13.36 -3.92 -12.09
C ARG A 246 -11.97 -4.51 -12.30
N ASP A 247 -11.21 -4.65 -11.22
CA ASP A 247 -9.93 -5.35 -11.24
C ASP A 247 -9.71 -6.01 -9.88
N PHE A 248 -9.65 -7.34 -9.88
CA PHE A 248 -9.49 -8.17 -8.70
C PHE A 248 -8.17 -7.90 -7.97
N LYS A 249 -7.08 -7.64 -8.70
CA LYS A 249 -5.75 -7.43 -8.12
C LYS A 249 -5.57 -6.02 -7.54
N LYS A 250 -6.33 -5.06 -8.05
CA LYS A 250 -6.34 -3.68 -7.54
C LYS A 250 -7.42 -3.45 -6.47
N GLY A 251 -8.24 -4.47 -6.23
CA GLY A 251 -9.24 -4.59 -5.17
C GLY A 251 -8.75 -4.32 -3.78
N GLY A 252 -9.47 -3.54 -2.97
CA GLY A 252 -9.22 -3.47 -1.54
C GLY A 252 -8.79 -2.10 -1.03
N TRP A 253 -8.09 -2.10 0.09
CA TRP A 253 -7.64 -0.91 0.80
C TRP A 253 -6.21 -0.52 0.43
N TYR A 254 -5.98 0.78 0.27
CA TYR A 254 -4.68 1.39 0.08
C TYR A 254 -4.37 2.23 1.33
N ILE A 255 -3.26 1.93 2.00
CA ILE A 255 -2.88 2.62 3.24
C ILE A 255 -1.72 3.55 2.94
N VAL A 256 -1.91 4.84 3.21
CA VAL A 256 -0.93 5.88 2.96
C VAL A 256 -0.54 6.52 4.30
N CYS A 257 0.75 6.64 4.57
CA CYS A 257 1.29 7.28 5.77
C CYS A 257 2.22 8.41 5.35
N ASN A 258 1.93 9.66 5.76
CA ASN A 258 2.66 10.86 5.34
C ASN A 258 2.93 10.86 3.83
N GLY A 259 1.91 10.58 3.02
CA GLY A 259 2.00 10.52 1.56
C GLY A 259 2.87 9.42 0.95
N ARG A 260 3.36 8.44 1.72
CA ARG A 260 3.95 7.19 1.21
C ARG A 260 2.93 6.06 1.25
N LEU A 261 2.76 5.33 0.16
CA LEU A 261 1.93 4.13 0.13
C LEU A 261 2.65 2.99 0.85
N VAL A 262 2.00 2.43 1.86
CA VAL A 262 2.54 1.38 2.74
C VAL A 262 1.93 0.02 2.41
N GLU A 263 0.64 0.01 2.08
CA GLU A 263 -0.09 -1.18 1.63
C GLU A 263 -0.90 -0.85 0.39
N SER A 264 -0.91 -1.77 -0.58
CA SER A 264 -1.62 -1.61 -1.85
C SER A 264 -2.61 -2.73 -2.07
N ALA A 265 -3.86 -2.39 -2.38
CA ALA A 265 -4.90 -3.38 -2.71
C ALA A 265 -5.02 -4.49 -1.64
N GLU A 266 -5.00 -4.11 -0.37
CA GLU A 266 -5.06 -5.04 0.76
C GLU A 266 -6.50 -5.59 0.92
N GLN A 267 -6.60 -6.92 0.99
CA GLN A 267 -7.79 -7.76 0.92
C GLN A 267 -7.95 -8.68 2.13
N SER A 268 -7.09 -8.58 3.15
CA SER A 268 -7.07 -9.44 4.33
C SER A 268 -7.86 -8.86 5.51
N SER A 269 -7.92 -9.64 6.60
CA SER A 269 -8.53 -9.24 7.87
C SER A 269 -7.86 -8.01 8.50
N THR A 270 -6.60 -7.74 8.18
CA THR A 270 -5.88 -6.53 8.62
C THR A 270 -6.64 -5.25 8.24
N THR A 271 -7.34 -5.26 7.10
CA THR A 271 -8.15 -4.13 6.61
C THR A 271 -9.66 -4.37 6.73
N GLY A 272 -10.05 -5.38 7.50
CA GLY A 272 -11.44 -5.67 7.88
C GLY A 272 -12.15 -6.71 7.01
N TRP A 273 -11.51 -7.26 5.97
CA TRP A 273 -12.12 -8.32 5.16
C TRP A 273 -12.21 -9.64 5.92
N GLY A 274 -13.37 -10.30 5.85
CA GLY A 274 -13.61 -11.56 6.58
C GLY A 274 -13.85 -11.40 8.09
N GLU A 275 -14.00 -10.18 8.61
CA GLU A 275 -14.30 -9.89 10.01
C GLU A 275 -15.63 -9.13 10.19
N ASP A 276 -16.22 -9.12 11.39
CA ASP A 276 -17.35 -8.23 11.77
C ASP A 276 -18.51 -8.15 10.75
N LYS A 277 -18.93 -9.32 10.24
CA LYS A 277 -19.99 -9.50 9.21
C LYS A 277 -19.64 -8.93 7.83
N ILE A 278 -18.39 -8.55 7.62
CA ILE A 278 -17.82 -8.24 6.31
C ILE A 278 -17.34 -9.56 5.69
N PRO A 279 -17.74 -9.87 4.44
CA PRO A 279 -17.31 -11.09 3.78
C PRO A 279 -15.81 -11.10 3.53
N GLN A 280 -15.25 -12.30 3.30
CA GLN A 280 -13.92 -12.40 2.69
C GLN A 280 -13.94 -11.74 1.30
N TYR A 281 -12.78 -11.24 0.88
CA TYR A 281 -12.65 -10.63 -0.43
C TYR A 281 -12.97 -11.64 -1.55
N HIS A 282 -13.76 -11.21 -2.53
CA HIS A 282 -14.28 -12.03 -3.62
C HIS A 282 -14.37 -11.22 -4.92
N ALA A 283 -14.48 -11.90 -6.07
CA ALA A 283 -14.54 -11.27 -7.40
C ALA A 283 -15.74 -10.33 -7.61
N ASP A 284 -16.79 -10.43 -6.78
CA ASP A 284 -17.91 -9.48 -6.76
C ASP A 284 -17.51 -8.12 -6.18
N PHE A 285 -16.48 -8.09 -5.33
CA PHE A 285 -15.94 -6.90 -4.70
C PHE A 285 -14.73 -6.33 -5.46
N ALA A 286 -14.46 -6.82 -6.67
CA ALA A 286 -13.39 -6.35 -7.58
C ALA A 286 -13.44 -4.84 -7.90
N PHE A 287 -14.62 -4.24 -7.79
CA PHE A 287 -14.83 -2.80 -7.96
C PHE A 287 -14.38 -1.97 -6.74
N PHE A 288 -14.33 -2.56 -5.54
CA PHE A 288 -14.06 -1.81 -4.31
C PHE A 288 -12.69 -1.15 -4.34
N ARG A 289 -12.65 0.16 -4.07
CA ARG A 289 -11.42 0.92 -3.81
C ARG A 289 -11.59 1.72 -2.54
N GLY A 290 -10.76 1.42 -1.54
CA GLY A 290 -10.66 2.18 -0.31
C GLY A 290 -9.26 2.78 -0.18
N ILE A 291 -9.16 4.02 0.28
CA ILE A 291 -7.90 4.69 0.59
C ILE A 291 -8.03 5.21 2.03
N VAL A 292 -7.05 4.91 2.87
CA VAL A 292 -6.90 5.52 4.18
C VAL A 292 -5.56 6.22 4.26
N GLU A 293 -5.59 7.51 4.58
CA GLU A 293 -4.39 8.34 4.71
C GLU A 293 -4.21 8.74 6.16
N PHE A 294 -3.00 8.53 6.68
CA PHE A 294 -2.56 8.95 8.01
C PHE A 294 -1.48 10.01 7.83
N ASP A 295 -1.74 11.23 8.28
CA ASP A 295 -0.78 12.32 8.24
C ASP A 295 -0.49 12.81 9.66
N CYS A 296 0.79 12.92 10.01
CA CYS A 296 1.22 13.42 11.30
C CYS A 296 2.61 14.03 11.21
N ILE A 297 2.78 15.18 11.87
CA ILE A 297 4.07 15.85 12.04
C ILE A 297 5.06 14.90 12.71
N ASN A 298 4.64 14.24 13.79
CA ASN A 298 5.41 13.24 14.49
C ASN A 298 5.11 11.83 13.95
N SER A 299 5.98 11.33 13.08
CA SER A 299 5.77 10.07 12.38
C SER A 299 5.79 8.80 13.26
N SER A 300 6.15 8.87 14.57
CA SER A 300 6.12 7.66 15.45
C SER A 300 4.73 7.28 15.85
N LYS A 301 3.78 8.22 15.74
CA LYS A 301 2.38 7.96 16.00
C LYS A 301 1.70 7.22 14.86
N LEU A 302 2.32 7.22 13.66
CA LEU A 302 1.76 6.59 12.48
C LEU A 302 1.76 5.06 12.62
N PRO A 303 0.71 4.39 12.12
CA PRO A 303 0.53 2.96 12.35
C PRO A 303 1.31 2.08 11.38
N TRP A 304 2.45 2.50 10.81
CA TRP A 304 3.21 1.64 9.89
C TRP A 304 4.17 0.68 10.62
N THR A 305 4.65 -0.32 9.90
CA THR A 305 5.78 -1.16 10.32
C THR A 305 7.12 -0.45 10.10
N THR A 306 8.19 -0.93 10.76
CA THR A 306 9.54 -0.37 10.60
C THR A 306 10.12 -0.55 9.18
N THR A 307 9.60 -1.51 8.42
CA THR A 307 9.91 -1.75 7.00
C THR A 307 9.04 -0.92 6.05
N LYS A 308 8.03 -0.19 6.57
CA LYS A 308 7.08 0.63 5.80
C LYS A 308 6.37 -0.14 4.70
N THR A 309 6.09 -1.42 4.94
CA THR A 309 5.45 -2.37 4.01
C THR A 309 4.21 -3.00 4.62
N GLY A 310 3.68 -2.38 5.67
CA GLY A 310 2.52 -2.88 6.36
C GLY A 310 2.11 -1.97 7.49
N VAL A 311 0.98 -2.32 8.08
CA VAL A 311 0.37 -1.56 9.17
C VAL A 311 0.45 -2.37 10.47
N ASP A 312 0.77 -1.70 11.57
CA ASP A 312 0.68 -2.25 12.91
C ASP A 312 -0.80 -2.30 13.32
N SER A 313 -1.40 -3.49 13.21
CA SER A 313 -2.79 -3.74 13.57
C SER A 313 -3.08 -3.54 15.07
N ASN A 314 -2.05 -3.51 15.92
CA ASN A 314 -2.22 -3.26 17.34
C ASN A 314 -2.27 -1.77 17.69
N ASN A 315 -1.82 -0.89 16.79
CA ASN A 315 -1.81 0.55 16.98
C ASN A 315 -3.24 1.10 17.17
N GLN A 316 -3.44 1.92 18.20
CA GLN A 316 -4.76 2.44 18.57
C GLN A 316 -5.35 3.41 17.52
N ILE A 317 -4.49 4.17 16.83
CA ILE A 317 -4.88 5.05 15.72
C ILE A 317 -5.42 4.20 14.57
N TYR A 318 -4.75 3.09 14.26
CA TYR A 318 -5.22 2.18 13.24
C TYR A 318 -6.55 1.52 13.61
N LYS A 319 -6.73 1.06 14.85
CA LYS A 319 -8.00 0.49 15.32
C LYS A 319 -9.16 1.48 15.19
N THR A 320 -8.92 2.75 15.51
CA THR A 320 -9.90 3.84 15.31
C THR A 320 -10.25 4.02 13.84
N ALA A 321 -9.24 4.04 12.96
CA ALA A 321 -9.46 4.12 11.51
C ALA A 321 -10.24 2.90 10.98
N LEU A 322 -9.85 1.69 11.40
CA LEU A 322 -10.44 0.42 11.00
C LEU A 322 -11.93 0.36 11.31
N HIS A 323 -12.36 0.91 12.45
CA HIS A 323 -13.78 1.03 12.77
C HIS A 323 -14.56 1.78 11.69
N HIS A 324 -14.04 2.93 11.25
CA HIS A 324 -14.67 3.76 10.21
C HIS A 324 -14.49 3.18 8.80
N MET A 325 -13.36 2.52 8.51
CA MET A 325 -13.18 1.72 7.29
C MET A 325 -14.29 0.67 7.17
N LYS A 326 -14.57 -0.07 8.25
CA LYS A 326 -15.63 -1.09 8.29
C LYS A 326 -17.03 -0.49 8.07
N ILE A 327 -17.30 0.75 8.51
CA ILE A 327 -18.56 1.45 8.21
C ILE A 327 -18.69 1.72 6.71
N ALA A 328 -17.66 2.27 6.08
CA ALA A 328 -17.67 2.55 4.65
C ALA A 328 -17.78 1.26 3.80
N MET A 329 -17.07 0.19 4.20
CA MET A 329 -17.14 -1.12 3.55
C MET A 329 -18.55 -1.66 3.51
N ARG A 330 -19.31 -1.59 4.62
CA ARG A 330 -20.68 -2.13 4.68
C ARG A 330 -21.60 -1.48 3.65
N GLN A 331 -21.50 -0.17 3.46
CA GLN A 331 -22.31 0.56 2.48
C GLN A 331 -22.00 0.11 1.04
N ILE A 332 -20.71 0.06 0.70
CA ILE A 332 -20.27 -0.28 -0.66
C ILE A 332 -20.48 -1.77 -0.95
N ILE A 333 -20.25 -2.66 0.01
CA ILE A 333 -20.47 -4.10 -0.14
C ILE A 333 -21.96 -4.40 -0.30
N ALA A 334 -22.85 -3.69 0.38
CA ALA A 334 -24.29 -3.83 0.17
C ALA A 334 -24.66 -3.50 -1.28
N PHE A 335 -24.16 -2.38 -1.82
CA PHE A 335 -24.33 -2.02 -3.22
C PHE A 335 -23.77 -3.09 -4.17
N LEU A 336 -22.54 -3.55 -3.97
CA LEU A 336 -21.89 -4.54 -4.86
C LEU A 336 -22.58 -5.92 -4.83
N ARG A 337 -23.15 -6.31 -3.69
CA ARG A 337 -23.99 -7.51 -3.58
C ARG A 337 -25.29 -7.35 -4.35
N ASN A 338 -25.97 -6.21 -4.22
CA ASN A 338 -27.18 -5.91 -4.97
C ASN A 338 -26.89 -5.89 -6.47
N ARG A 339 -25.76 -5.31 -6.90
CA ARG A 339 -25.30 -5.33 -8.29
C ARG A 339 -25.07 -6.75 -8.83
N SER A 340 -24.46 -7.62 -8.02
CA SER A 340 -24.25 -9.03 -8.41
C SER A 340 -25.57 -9.78 -8.52
N LYS A 341 -26.50 -9.54 -7.59
CA LYS A 341 -27.86 -10.10 -7.63
C LYS A 341 -28.64 -9.60 -8.87
N GLU A 342 -28.59 -8.30 -9.16
CA GLU A 342 -29.19 -7.68 -10.35
C GLU A 342 -28.66 -8.32 -11.64
N ASP A 343 -27.35 -8.55 -11.75
CA ASP A 343 -26.76 -9.16 -12.95
C ASP A 343 -27.21 -10.63 -13.12
N SER A 344 -27.36 -11.38 -12.04
CA SER A 344 -27.93 -12.74 -12.09
C SER A 344 -29.40 -12.73 -12.50
N GLN A 345 -30.23 -11.89 -11.87
CA GLN A 345 -31.66 -11.79 -12.16
C GLN A 345 -31.94 -11.31 -13.59
N TYR A 346 -31.12 -10.39 -14.12
CA TYR A 346 -31.21 -9.96 -15.51
C TYR A 346 -30.88 -11.10 -16.50
N LYS A 347 -29.86 -11.92 -16.21
CA LYS A 347 -29.54 -13.11 -17.04
C LYS A 347 -30.65 -14.16 -17.01
N GLU A 348 -31.35 -14.26 -15.90
CA GLU A 348 -32.53 -15.12 -15.71
C GLU A 348 -33.81 -14.51 -16.30
N SER A 349 -33.74 -13.33 -16.94
CA SER A 349 -34.89 -12.60 -17.49
C SER A 349 -35.94 -12.18 -16.44
N LEU A 350 -35.53 -12.06 -15.18
CA LEU A 350 -36.36 -11.56 -14.07
C LEU A 350 -36.33 -10.03 -13.94
N LEU A 351 -35.44 -9.37 -14.69
CA LEU A 351 -35.29 -7.93 -14.75
C LEU A 351 -35.12 -7.48 -16.19
N ASP A 352 -35.78 -6.38 -16.55
CA ASP A 352 -35.65 -5.75 -17.87
C ASP A 352 -34.50 -4.73 -17.94
N LYS A 353 -34.03 -4.26 -16.79
CA LYS A 353 -33.02 -3.19 -16.66
C LYS A 353 -31.98 -3.55 -15.61
N ARG A 354 -30.83 -2.86 -15.63
CA ARG A 354 -29.76 -3.05 -14.66
C ARG A 354 -29.24 -1.71 -14.13
N PRO A 355 -30.06 -0.88 -13.46
CA PRO A 355 -29.67 0.46 -13.05
C PRO A 355 -28.34 0.53 -12.29
N LEU A 356 -28.01 -0.47 -11.46
CA LEU A 356 -26.74 -0.48 -10.73
C LEU A 356 -25.54 -0.69 -11.66
N ASN A 357 -25.62 -1.68 -12.56
CA ASN A 357 -24.56 -1.89 -13.55
C ASN A 357 -24.53 -0.76 -14.59
N ASP A 358 -25.68 -0.25 -15.03
CA ASP A 358 -25.80 0.83 -16.01
C ASP A 358 -25.16 2.13 -15.49
N ALA A 359 -25.33 2.45 -14.21
CA ALA A 359 -24.67 3.60 -13.57
C ALA A 359 -23.14 3.44 -13.55
N ILE A 360 -22.62 2.24 -13.23
CA ILE A 360 -21.18 1.94 -13.28
C ILE A 360 -20.66 2.06 -14.71
N HIS A 361 -21.34 1.43 -15.67
CA HIS A 361 -20.95 1.46 -17.08
C HIS A 361 -20.94 2.89 -17.63
N THR A 362 -21.96 3.68 -17.31
CA THR A 362 -22.05 5.09 -17.71
C THR A 362 -20.91 5.92 -17.10
N ALA A 363 -20.58 5.69 -15.82
CA ALA A 363 -19.48 6.38 -15.16
C ALA A 363 -18.13 6.05 -15.81
N ILE A 364 -17.87 4.78 -16.10
CA ILE A 364 -16.64 4.32 -16.77
C ILE A 364 -16.57 4.87 -18.20
N HIS A 365 -17.63 4.70 -18.99
CA HIS A 365 -17.69 5.13 -20.39
C HIS A 365 -17.47 6.64 -20.54
N ASN A 366 -18.04 7.43 -19.63
CA ASN A 366 -17.89 8.89 -19.65
C ASN A 366 -16.63 9.38 -18.92
N SER A 367 -15.72 8.46 -18.56
CA SER A 367 -14.47 8.72 -17.82
C SER A 367 -14.68 9.60 -16.59
N LYS A 368 -15.78 9.37 -15.87
CA LYS A 368 -16.16 10.10 -14.66
C LYS A 368 -15.42 9.55 -13.45
N GLN A 369 -14.10 9.76 -13.47
CA GLN A 369 -13.19 9.39 -12.41
C GLN A 369 -12.78 10.63 -11.62
N ILE A 370 -12.62 10.46 -10.31
CA ILE A 370 -12.12 11.46 -9.39
C ILE A 370 -10.92 10.91 -8.63
N VAL A 371 -9.92 11.75 -8.38
CA VAL A 371 -8.79 11.38 -7.51
C VAL A 371 -9.22 11.50 -6.04
N PRO A 372 -8.66 10.69 -5.12
CA PRO A 372 -9.04 10.71 -3.71
C PRO A 372 -9.05 12.11 -3.07
N THR A 373 -8.10 12.97 -3.42
CA THR A 373 -7.97 14.32 -2.86
C THR A 373 -9.18 15.23 -3.14
N ASP A 374 -9.87 15.01 -4.27
CA ASP A 374 -10.95 15.87 -4.75
C ASP A 374 -12.35 15.37 -4.32
N VAL A 375 -12.44 14.23 -3.63
CA VAL A 375 -13.71 13.66 -3.14
C VAL A 375 -14.32 14.57 -2.07
N GLU A 376 -15.58 14.96 -2.19
CA GLU A 376 -16.26 15.76 -1.16
C GLU A 376 -16.47 14.97 0.14
N ILE A 377 -16.43 15.64 1.30
CA ILE A 377 -16.66 15.00 2.60
C ILE A 377 -18.12 14.57 2.69
N SER A 378 -18.34 13.26 2.82
CA SER A 378 -19.65 12.63 2.98
C SER A 378 -19.49 11.25 3.62
N GLU A 379 -20.09 11.04 4.79
CA GLU A 379 -20.08 9.72 5.44
C GLU A 379 -21.10 8.73 4.84
N GLN A 380 -21.64 9.05 3.67
CA GLN A 380 -22.57 8.20 2.92
C GLN A 380 -22.01 7.93 1.51
N PHE A 381 -21.98 6.66 1.14
CA PHE A 381 -21.81 6.22 -0.23
C PHE A 381 -23.16 6.32 -0.94
N ILE A 382 -23.23 7.16 -1.98
CA ILE A 382 -24.46 7.35 -2.76
C ILE A 382 -24.36 6.49 -4.01
N ALA A 383 -25.41 5.71 -4.28
CA ALA A 383 -25.59 4.90 -5.47
C ALA A 383 -27.09 4.77 -5.76
N PRO A 384 -27.50 4.40 -6.99
CA PRO A 384 -28.90 4.10 -7.27
C PRO A 384 -29.44 2.96 -6.40
N ASP A 385 -30.75 2.99 -6.15
CA ASP A 385 -31.43 1.90 -5.46
C ASP A 385 -31.60 0.67 -6.37
N PRO A 386 -31.52 -0.55 -5.82
CA PRO A 386 -31.84 -1.76 -6.58
C PRO A 386 -33.32 -1.77 -6.97
N ILE A 387 -33.61 -2.29 -8.16
CA ILE A 387 -34.99 -2.53 -8.59
C ILE A 387 -35.48 -3.88 -8.08
N GLU A 388 -36.77 -3.96 -7.78
CA GLU A 388 -37.42 -5.23 -7.46
C GLU A 388 -37.57 -6.09 -8.73
N PRO A 389 -37.36 -7.41 -8.64
CA PRO A 389 -37.60 -8.32 -9.76
C PRO A 389 -39.07 -8.23 -10.20
N LEU A 390 -39.31 -8.47 -11.49
CA LEU A 390 -40.66 -8.71 -11.98
C LEU A 390 -41.26 -9.83 -11.13
N SER A 391 -42.43 -9.59 -10.55
CA SER A 391 -43.07 -10.54 -9.64
C SER A 391 -43.36 -11.85 -10.38
N GLU A 392 -42.56 -12.88 -10.12
CA GLU A 392 -43.00 -14.24 -10.43
C GLU A 392 -44.23 -14.57 -9.56
N PRO A 393 -45.20 -15.35 -10.07
CA PRO A 393 -46.19 -15.96 -9.20
C PRO A 393 -45.45 -16.73 -8.10
N LYS A 394 -45.84 -16.55 -6.83
CA LYS A 394 -45.19 -17.23 -5.70
C LYS A 394 -45.26 -18.74 -5.89
N GLU A 395 -44.16 -19.35 -6.30
CA GLU A 395 -44.05 -20.80 -6.36
C GLU A 395 -43.85 -21.39 -4.96
N THR A 396 -44.39 -22.58 -4.71
CA THR A 396 -44.24 -23.30 -3.43
C THR A 396 -43.92 -24.74 -3.73
N SER A 397 -42.93 -25.30 -3.02
CA SER A 397 -42.56 -26.70 -3.15
C SER A 397 -43.47 -27.59 -2.30
N ILE A 398 -44.03 -28.63 -2.90
CA ILE A 398 -44.76 -29.69 -2.21
C ILE A 398 -43.81 -30.88 -2.01
N GLN A 399 -43.67 -31.38 -0.78
CA GLN A 399 -42.82 -32.54 -0.47
C GLN A 399 -43.59 -33.57 0.37
N TYR A 400 -43.50 -34.83 -0.03
CA TYR A 400 -44.06 -35.97 0.71
C TYR A 400 -43.31 -37.25 0.32
N LYS A 401 -43.48 -38.31 1.14
CA LYS A 401 -42.89 -39.63 0.88
C LYS A 401 -43.98 -40.60 0.47
N VAL A 402 -43.67 -41.46 -0.49
CA VAL A 402 -44.50 -42.56 -0.96
C VAL A 402 -43.65 -43.82 -1.09
N LEU A 403 -44.27 -44.99 -1.17
CA LEU A 403 -43.53 -46.24 -1.34
C LEU A 403 -42.91 -46.31 -2.75
N THR A 404 -41.72 -46.90 -2.84
CA THR A 404 -40.98 -47.05 -4.10
C THR A 404 -41.76 -47.87 -5.14
N GLU A 405 -42.51 -48.88 -4.70
CA GLU A 405 -43.34 -49.70 -5.58
C GLU A 405 -44.51 -48.89 -6.17
N GLU A 406 -45.17 -48.09 -5.34
CA GLU A 406 -46.32 -47.25 -5.75
C GLU A 406 -45.92 -46.15 -6.74
N ILE A 407 -44.81 -45.43 -6.48
CA ILE A 407 -44.34 -44.39 -7.40
C ILE A 407 -43.94 -44.98 -8.76
N ASN A 408 -43.43 -46.21 -8.81
CA ASN A 408 -43.07 -46.87 -10.06
C ASN A 408 -44.30 -47.25 -10.89
N ILE A 409 -45.38 -47.71 -10.26
CA ILE A 409 -46.66 -47.96 -10.94
C ILE A 409 -47.21 -46.65 -11.54
N VAL A 410 -47.17 -45.56 -10.78
CA VAL A 410 -47.65 -44.25 -11.25
C VAL A 410 -46.79 -43.71 -12.40
N LYS A 411 -45.47 -43.92 -12.36
CA LYS A 411 -44.57 -43.57 -13.48
C LYS A 411 -44.95 -44.27 -14.77
N GLU A 412 -45.20 -45.58 -14.70
CA GLU A 412 -45.59 -46.37 -15.87
C GLU A 412 -46.94 -45.92 -16.43
N SER A 413 -47.92 -45.68 -15.55
CA SER A 413 -49.25 -45.18 -15.92
C SER A 413 -49.20 -43.81 -16.61
N LEU A 414 -48.38 -42.88 -16.10
CA LEU A 414 -48.23 -41.53 -16.65
C LEU A 414 -47.21 -41.44 -17.79
N GLY A 415 -46.47 -42.51 -18.09
CA GLY A 415 -45.41 -42.53 -19.10
C GLY A 415 -44.22 -41.62 -18.78
N VAL A 416 -43.89 -41.43 -17.50
CA VAL A 416 -42.81 -40.54 -17.03
C VAL A 416 -41.70 -41.30 -16.31
N THR A 417 -40.50 -40.73 -16.22
CA THR A 417 -39.33 -41.44 -15.66
C THR A 417 -38.87 -40.88 -14.31
N THR A 418 -39.15 -39.62 -14.02
CA THR A 418 -38.70 -38.96 -12.78
C THR A 418 -39.84 -38.82 -11.75
N ASN A 419 -39.49 -38.82 -10.46
CA ASN A 419 -40.47 -38.59 -9.39
C ASN A 419 -41.06 -37.18 -9.44
N SER A 420 -40.28 -36.20 -9.93
CA SER A 420 -40.72 -34.81 -10.06
C SER A 420 -41.82 -34.67 -11.13
N GLU A 421 -41.68 -35.35 -12.26
CA GLU A 421 -42.70 -35.37 -13.31
C GLU A 421 -43.98 -36.04 -12.84
N VAL A 422 -43.89 -37.13 -12.05
CA VAL A 422 -45.07 -37.74 -11.44
C VAL A 422 -45.83 -36.70 -10.60
N GLY A 423 -45.14 -36.02 -9.67
CA GLY A 423 -45.77 -35.00 -8.83
C GLY A 423 -46.37 -33.84 -9.63
N LYS A 424 -45.69 -33.41 -10.70
CA LYS A 424 -46.18 -32.32 -11.56
C LYS A 424 -47.43 -32.74 -12.34
N GLN A 425 -47.44 -33.93 -12.94
CA GLN A 425 -48.58 -34.40 -13.72
C GLN A 425 -49.79 -34.72 -12.85
N THR A 426 -49.61 -35.34 -11.68
CA THR A 426 -50.73 -35.61 -10.77
C THR A 426 -51.32 -34.32 -10.21
N PHE A 427 -50.49 -33.34 -9.90
CA PHE A 427 -50.96 -32.02 -9.48
C PHE A 427 -51.71 -31.29 -10.60
N ASN A 428 -51.19 -31.31 -11.83
CA ASN A 428 -51.85 -30.71 -12.99
C ASN A 428 -53.19 -31.40 -13.28
N TYR A 429 -53.25 -32.72 -13.17
CA TYR A 429 -54.50 -33.48 -13.30
C TYR A 429 -55.52 -33.01 -12.25
N TYR A 430 -55.13 -32.94 -10.98
CA TYR A 430 -56.03 -32.46 -9.92
C TYR A 430 -56.50 -31.02 -10.19
N MET A 431 -55.59 -30.12 -10.57
CA MET A 431 -55.95 -28.74 -10.91
C MET A 431 -56.94 -28.66 -12.08
N GLU A 432 -56.75 -29.48 -13.11
CA GLU A 432 -57.58 -29.50 -14.31
C GLU A 432 -58.99 -30.07 -14.06
N TYR A 433 -59.11 -31.12 -13.26
CA TYR A 433 -60.40 -31.78 -13.04
C TYR A 433 -61.15 -31.27 -11.81
N GLU A 434 -60.44 -30.84 -10.77
CA GLU A 434 -61.04 -30.49 -9.47
C GLU A 434 -61.01 -28.97 -9.19
N CYS A 435 -60.13 -28.20 -9.82
CA CYS A 435 -59.94 -26.77 -9.48
C CYS A 435 -60.24 -25.79 -10.62
N LYS A 436 -60.46 -26.24 -11.86
CA LYS A 436 -60.69 -25.37 -13.04
C LYS A 436 -62.04 -24.62 -13.04
N ASN A 437 -62.96 -24.96 -12.13
CA ASN A 437 -64.30 -24.35 -12.01
C ASN A 437 -64.54 -23.64 -10.65
N VAL A 438 -63.48 -23.33 -9.90
CA VAL A 438 -63.55 -22.60 -8.61
C VAL A 438 -63.24 -21.13 -8.80
#